data_AF-A0A7J6L486-F1
#
_entry.id   AF-A0A7J6L486-F1
#
_cell.length_a   1.000
_cell.length_b   1.000
_cell.length_c   1.000
_cell.angle_alpha   90.00
_cell.angle_beta   90.00
_cell.angle_gamma   90.00
#
_symmetry.space_group_name_H-M   'P 1'
#
loop_
_entity.id
_entity.type
_entity.pdbx_description
1 polymer ?
#
loop_
_entity_poly.entity_id
_entity_poly.type
_entity_poly.pdbx_seq_one_letter_code
_entity_poly.pdbx_strand_id
1 'polypeptide(L)' 'MKAKKKPIEVIPAESLGVDLQSHLQVTSVEEPPARKAGVILSDVDELVDKLKNEAKVL' A
#
# COMPACT_ATOMS: atom_id res chain seq x y z
N MET A 1 -1.87 -26.61 26.32
CA MET A 1 -1.80 -26.96 24.89
C MET A 1 -0.43 -27.52 24.55
N LYS A 2 -0.36 -28.69 23.87
CA LYS A 2 0.91 -29.32 23.47
C LYS A 2 1.79 -28.41 22.59
N ALA A 3 1.18 -27.54 21.78
CA ALA A 3 1.89 -26.57 20.93
C ALA A 3 2.69 -25.52 21.71
N LYS A 4 2.12 -24.95 22.78
CA LYS A 4 2.84 -23.98 23.65
C LYS A 4 3.96 -24.61 24.50
N LYS A 5 4.02 -25.94 24.57
CA LYS A 5 5.05 -26.69 25.32
C LYS A 5 6.23 -27.12 24.44
N LYS A 6 6.11 -27.07 23.10
CA LYS A 6 7.23 -27.35 22.21
C LYS A 6 8.15 -26.13 22.21
N PRO A 7 9.45 -26.30 22.50
CA PRO A 7 10.39 -25.20 22.38
C PRO A 7 10.47 -24.75 20.92
N ILE A 8 10.43 -23.44 20.70
CA ILE A 8 10.70 -22.83 19.40
C ILE A 8 12.16 -22.41 19.44
N GLU A 9 12.98 -23.03 18.60
CA GLU A 9 14.39 -22.67 18.50
C GLU A 9 14.53 -21.42 17.63
N VAL A 10 15.19 -20.41 18.20
CA VAL A 10 15.52 -19.17 17.50
C VAL A 10 16.96 -19.30 17.04
N ILE A 11 17.13 -19.45 15.73
CA ILE A 11 18.45 -19.58 15.10
C ILE A 11 18.80 -18.22 14.48
N PRO A 12 19.96 -17.62 14.85
CA PRO A 12 20.41 -16.39 14.22
C PRO A 12 20.88 -16.66 12.80
N ALA A 13 20.56 -15.78 11.86
CA ALA A 13 20.93 -15.93 10.45
C ALA A 13 22.45 -16.10 10.23
N GLU A 14 23.25 -15.51 11.12
CA GLU A 14 24.71 -15.64 11.17
C GLU A 14 25.17 -17.11 11.28
N SER A 15 24.42 -17.95 12.00
CA SER A 15 24.76 -19.36 12.18
C SER A 15 24.53 -20.22 10.94
N LEU A 16 23.82 -19.68 9.93
CA LEU A 16 23.59 -20.32 8.64
C LEU A 16 24.55 -19.79 7.56
N GLY A 17 25.48 -18.89 7.92
CA GLY A 17 26.43 -18.31 6.98
C GLY A 17 25.80 -17.39 5.94
N VAL A 18 24.62 -16.83 6.23
CA VAL A 18 23.88 -15.96 5.31
C VAL A 18 24.21 -14.50 5.61
N ASP A 19 24.62 -13.76 4.58
CA ASP A 19 24.81 -12.32 4.66
C ASP A 19 23.48 -11.57 4.60
N LEU A 20 23.24 -10.71 5.59
CA LEU A 20 22.02 -9.89 5.72
C LEU A 20 22.26 -8.42 5.33
N GLN A 21 23.36 -8.11 4.65
CA GLN A 21 23.61 -6.76 4.16
C GLN A 21 22.47 -6.28 3.26
N SER A 22 21.82 -5.18 3.66
CA SER A 22 20.83 -4.50 2.83
C SER A 22 21.54 -3.62 1.80
N HIS A 23 21.43 -3.99 0.53
CA HIS A 23 21.92 -3.16 -0.58
C HIS A 23 20.97 -2.03 -0.97
N LEU A 24 19.80 -1.96 -0.32
CA LEU A 24 18.76 -0.97 -0.60
C LEU A 24 18.53 -0.10 0.63
N GLN A 25 18.38 1.20 0.39
CA GLN A 25 18.05 2.19 1.40
C GLN A 25 16.64 2.72 1.15
N VAL A 26 15.78 2.66 2.16
CA VAL A 26 14.46 3.29 2.11
C VAL A 26 14.65 4.79 2.31
N THR A 27 14.40 5.57 1.26
CA THR A 27 14.61 7.02 1.25
C THR A 27 13.46 7.80 1.87
N SER A 28 12.22 7.38 1.63
CA SER A 28 11.05 7.94 2.30
C SER A 28 9.89 6.95 2.32
N VAL A 29 9.02 7.11 3.31
CA VAL A 29 7.76 6.38 3.43
C VAL A 29 6.69 7.42 3.71
N GLU A 30 5.76 7.57 2.77
CA GLU A 30 4.63 8.49 2.90
C GLU A 30 3.36 7.75 2.53
N GLU A 31 2.26 8.10 3.19
CA GLU A 31 0.95 7.55 2.87
C GLU A 31 0.48 8.07 1.50
N PRO A 32 -0.14 7.22 0.67
CA PRO A 32 -0.65 7.67 -0.61
C PRO A 32 -1.71 8.77 -0.41
N PRO A 33 -1.82 9.73 -1.34
CA PRO A 33 -2.82 10.79 -1.21
C PRO A 33 -4.22 10.19 -1.13
N ALA A 34 -4.98 10.62 -0.13
CA ALA A 34 -6.36 10.18 0.04
C ALA A 34 -7.19 10.52 -1.22
N ARG A 35 -8.02 9.57 -1.65
CA ARG A 35 -8.92 9.80 -2.78
C ARG A 35 -9.89 10.94 -2.41
N LYS A 36 -9.99 11.94 -3.27
CA LYS A 36 -10.97 13.03 -3.10
C LYS A 36 -12.39 12.46 -3.06
N ALA A 37 -13.23 13.00 -2.20
CA ALA A 37 -14.65 12.64 -2.16
C ALA A 37 -15.30 12.87 -3.53
N GLY A 38 -16.20 11.99 -3.93
CA GLY A 38 -17.01 12.16 -5.13
C GLY A 38 -17.98 13.33 -4.98
N VAL A 39 -18.55 13.75 -6.11
CA VAL A 39 -19.57 14.82 -6.15
C VAL A 39 -20.90 14.20 -6.57
N ILE A 40 -21.97 14.53 -5.85
CA ILE A 40 -23.33 14.19 -6.26
C ILE A 40 -23.76 15.24 -7.28
N LEU A 41 -24.21 14.78 -8.45
CA LEU A 41 -24.72 15.64 -9.52
C LEU A 41 -26.24 15.54 -9.59
N SER A 42 -26.87 16.63 -10.02
CA SER A 42 -28.32 16.74 -10.11
C SER A 42 -28.85 16.08 -11.37
N ASP A 43 -28.13 16.26 -12.49
CA ASP A 43 -28.63 15.96 -13.83
C ASP A 43 -27.59 15.33 -14.74
N VAL A 44 -28.07 14.72 -15.83
CA VAL A 44 -27.23 14.01 -16.82
C VAL A 44 -26.34 14.98 -17.60
N ASP A 45 -26.82 16.20 -17.88
CA ASP A 45 -26.03 17.21 -18.60
C ASP A 45 -24.81 17.66 -17.79
N GLU A 46 -24.95 17.81 -16.46
CA GLU A 46 -23.84 18.12 -15.55
C GLU A 46 -22.81 17.00 -15.50
N LEU A 47 -23.25 15.73 -15.59
CA LEU A 47 -22.35 14.59 -15.68
C LEU A 47 -21.53 14.62 -16.96
N VAL A 48 -22.18 14.86 -18.10
CA VAL A 48 -21.51 14.91 -19.41
C VAL A 48 -20.50 16.07 -19.46
N ASP A 49 -20.86 17.23 -18.91
CA ASP A 49 -19.98 18.40 -18.88
C ASP A 49 -18.74 18.16 -18.00
N LYS A 50 -18.92 17.64 -16.78
CA LYS A 50 -17.79 17.33 -15.88
C LYS A 50 -16.87 16.24 -16.42
N LEU A 51 -17.42 15.23 -17.10
CA LEU A 51 -16.61 14.17 -17.71
C LEU A 51 -15.78 14.66 -18.90
N LYS A 52 -16.31 15.60 -19.70
CA LYS A 52 -15.59 16.20 -20.84
C LYS A 52 -14.53 17.21 -20.40
N ASN A 53 -14.87 18.10 -19.47
CA ASN A 53 -14.01 19.25 -19.13
C ASN A 53 -13.00 18.95 -18.02
N GLU A 54 -13.42 18.25 -16.95
CA GLU A 54 -12.59 18.04 -15.76
C GLU A 54 -11.86 16.70 -15.80
N ALA A 55 -12.58 15.62 -16.13
CA ALA A 55 -12.01 14.28 -16.14
C ALA A 55 -11.30 13.93 -17.46
N LYS A 56 -11.64 14.63 -18.57
CA LYS A 56 -11.12 14.38 -19.93
C LYS A 56 -11.13 12.90 -20.33
N VAL A 57 -12.23 12.22 -20.01
CA VAL A 57 -12.41 10.78 -20.29
C VAL A 57 -13.23 10.56 -21.57
N LEU A 58 -13.86 11.62 -22.10
CA LEU A 58 -14.67 11.66 -23.32
C LEU A 58 -14.07 12.61 -24.37
#